data_AF-A0A1Q9BTB2-F1
#
_entry.id   AF-A0A1Q9BTB2-F1
#
_cell.length_a   1.000
_cell.length_b   1.000
_cell.length_c   1.000
_cell.angle_alpha   90.00
_cell.angle_beta   90.00
_cell.angle_gamma   90.00
#
_symmetry.space_group_name_H-M   'P 1'
#
loop_
_entity.id
_entity.type
_entity.pdbx_description
1 polymer ?
#
loop_
_entity_poly.entity_id
_entity_poly.type
_entity_poly.pdbx_seq_one_letter_code
_entity_poly.pdbx_strand_id
1 'polypeptide(L)'
;MDCTSRSLPLTLEQQQQQEQEEEEEEEEQGGKGFSDKPYLAGGPEDCLKHVVLVSLLRHFVEDCRPFTFIDAHAGGGLYNLECDESQVFRNHEGGIAQVIDGVRDKTISDTVYRLMYAAMARLNIALGSHGFQHYLGSTAWALQWLRCQDQDSAAKRVHRTVGLSHDVKKKGEVCQPLGEEGQEHSCIFMEAAAAKDAMLAKCG
;
A
#
# COMPACT_ATOMS: atom_id res chain seq x y z
N MET A 1 38.26 -5.59 -22.80
CA MET A 1 37.42 -4.75 -21.90
C MET A 1 37.05 -3.54 -22.71
N ASP A 2 35.91 -3.60 -23.39
CA ASP A 2 35.40 -2.49 -24.19
C ASP A 2 34.33 -1.77 -23.34
N CYS A 3 34.56 -0.49 -23.07
CA CYS A 3 33.85 0.32 -22.09
C CYS A 3 33.08 1.45 -22.78
N THR A 4 32.52 1.19 -23.97
CA THR A 4 31.99 2.23 -24.86
C THR A 4 30.53 2.03 -25.29
N SER A 5 29.71 1.32 -24.49
CA SER A 5 28.24 1.33 -24.67
C SER A 5 27.54 2.11 -23.56
N ARG A 6 27.87 3.40 -23.40
CA ARG A 6 26.93 4.33 -22.74
C ARG A 6 25.94 4.76 -23.80
N SER A 7 24.71 4.22 -23.71
CA SER A 7 23.55 4.73 -24.41
C SER A 7 23.47 6.24 -24.19
N LEU A 8 23.45 7.01 -25.28
CA LEU A 8 23.29 8.45 -25.21
C LEU A 8 21.95 8.76 -24.51
N PRO A 9 21.90 9.78 -23.64
CA PRO A 9 20.64 10.18 -23.03
C PRO A 9 19.65 10.58 -24.13
N LEU A 10 18.42 10.08 -24.03
CA LEU A 10 17.34 10.36 -24.96
C LEU A 10 17.13 11.88 -25.07
N THR A 11 16.81 12.34 -26.27
CA THR A 11 16.45 13.75 -26.49
C THR A 11 15.10 14.04 -25.83
N LEU A 12 14.82 15.32 -25.55
CA LEU A 12 13.55 15.72 -24.92
C LEU A 12 12.32 15.28 -25.74
N GLU A 13 12.44 15.28 -27.06
CA GLU A 13 11.40 14.81 -27.99
C GLU A 13 11.22 13.29 -27.92
N GLN A 14 12.32 12.54 -27.76
CA GLN A 14 12.27 11.09 -27.57
C GLN A 14 11.71 10.69 -26.20
N GLN A 15 11.98 11.49 -25.16
CA GLN A 15 11.37 11.32 -23.84
C GLN A 15 9.86 11.59 -23.89
N GLN A 16 9.44 12.66 -24.56
CA GLN A 16 8.02 12.99 -24.74
C GLN A 16 7.27 11.97 -25.60
N GLN A 17 7.92 11.40 -26.63
CA GLN A 17 7.34 10.33 -27.44
C GLN A 17 7.23 9.02 -26.68
N GLN A 18 8.21 8.70 -25.83
CA GLN A 18 8.15 7.52 -24.97
C GLN A 18 7.08 7.67 -23.89
N GLU A 19 6.91 8.86 -23.30
CA GLU A 19 5.81 9.18 -22.38
C GLU A 19 4.45 9.09 -23.08
N GLN A 20 4.33 9.54 -24.34
CA GLN A 20 3.10 9.44 -25.14
C GLN A 20 2.77 8.01 -25.55
N GLU A 21 3.77 7.20 -25.92
CA GLU A 21 3.58 5.77 -26.23
C GLU A 21 3.17 4.98 -24.98
N GLU A 22 3.72 5.32 -23.80
CA GLU A 22 3.27 4.77 -22.51
C GLU A 22 1.83 5.19 -22.17
N GLU A 23 1.42 6.43 -22.47
CA GLU A 23 0.03 6.91 -22.30
C GLU A 23 -0.95 6.29 -23.30
N GLU A 24 -0.55 6.02 -24.55
CA GLU A 24 -1.39 5.37 -25.56
C GLU A 24 -1.57 3.86 -25.26
N GLU A 25 -0.54 3.17 -24.75
CA GLU A 25 -0.67 1.81 -24.21
C GLU A 25 -1.58 1.76 -22.96
N GLU A 26 -1.66 2.84 -22.18
CA GLU A 26 -2.58 2.99 -21.04
C GLU A 26 -4.05 3.12 -21.45
N GLU A 27 -4.36 3.71 -22.61
CA GLU A 27 -5.74 3.83 -23.11
C GLU A 27 -6.26 2.52 -23.73
N GLU A 28 -5.40 1.74 -24.39
CA GLU A 28 -5.82 0.53 -25.10
C GLU A 28 -6.11 -0.67 -24.15
N GLN A 29 -5.57 -0.65 -22.91
CA GLN A 29 -5.73 -1.73 -21.92
C GLN A 29 -6.91 -1.56 -20.93
N GLY A 30 -7.83 -0.63 -21.19
CA GLY A 30 -9.07 -0.50 -20.43
C GLY A 30 -8.89 0.29 -19.13
N GLY A 31 -9.22 1.58 -19.22
CA GLY A 31 -9.15 2.59 -18.17
C GLY A 31 -9.29 2.08 -16.73
N LYS A 32 -8.15 1.95 -16.05
CA LYS A 32 -8.03 1.99 -14.60
C LYS A 32 -7.01 3.06 -14.25
N GLY A 33 -7.45 4.07 -13.51
CA GLY A 33 -6.62 5.20 -13.14
C GLY A 33 -5.31 4.78 -12.46
N PHE A 34 -4.32 5.66 -12.52
CA PHE A 34 -2.93 5.51 -12.04
C PHE A 34 -2.72 4.79 -10.69
N SER A 35 -3.71 4.72 -9.80
CA SER A 35 -3.61 4.09 -8.48
C SER A 35 -3.91 2.60 -8.41
N ASP A 36 -4.54 2.00 -9.42
CA ASP A 36 -4.91 0.57 -9.43
C ASP A 36 -3.90 -0.28 -10.19
N LYS A 37 -2.60 -0.07 -9.90
CA LYS A 37 -1.49 -0.76 -10.58
C LYS A 37 -0.73 -1.68 -9.62
N PRO A 38 -1.12 -2.97 -9.49
CA PRO A 38 -0.52 -3.92 -8.55
C PRO A 38 0.99 -4.08 -8.69
N TYR A 39 1.54 -3.89 -9.89
CA TYR A 39 2.97 -3.96 -10.14
C TYR A 39 3.78 -2.82 -9.52
N LEU A 40 3.16 -1.66 -9.22
CA LEU A 40 3.81 -0.54 -8.52
C LEU A 40 3.79 -0.69 -7.00
N ALA A 41 2.94 -1.59 -6.48
CA ALA A 41 2.72 -1.74 -5.06
C ALA A 41 4.02 -2.04 -4.30
N GLY A 42 4.29 -1.25 -3.27
CA GLY A 42 5.46 -1.44 -2.41
C GLY A 42 6.78 -0.95 -3.01
N GLY A 43 6.76 -0.31 -4.18
CA GLY A 43 7.92 0.36 -4.76
C GLY A 43 8.43 1.54 -3.91
N PRO A 44 9.59 2.13 -4.27
CA PRO A 44 10.16 3.26 -3.55
C PRO A 44 9.23 4.48 -3.44
N GLU A 45 8.48 4.78 -4.49
CA GLU A 45 7.56 5.92 -4.56
C GLU A 45 6.38 5.71 -3.62
N ASP A 46 5.85 4.48 -3.59
CA ASP A 46 4.79 4.08 -2.66
C ASP A 46 5.27 4.14 -1.21
N CYS A 47 6.49 3.69 -0.94
CA CYS A 47 7.08 3.79 0.39
C CYS A 47 7.19 5.25 0.86
N LEU A 48 7.63 6.15 -0.03
CA LEU A 48 7.72 7.58 0.26
C LEU A 48 6.32 8.21 0.49
N LYS A 49 5.35 7.89 -0.37
CA LYS A 49 3.97 8.38 -0.20
C LYS A 49 3.37 7.91 1.11
N HIS A 50 3.53 6.62 1.44
CA HIS A 50 2.92 6.04 2.63
C HIS A 50 3.63 6.43 3.93
N VAL A 51 4.95 6.64 3.94
CA VAL A 51 5.62 7.17 5.14
C VAL A 51 5.14 8.59 5.45
N VAL A 52 4.92 9.42 4.44
CA VAL A 52 4.34 10.76 4.60
C VAL A 52 2.91 10.68 5.10
N LEU A 53 2.07 9.83 4.48
CA LEU A 53 0.68 9.62 4.90
C LEU A 53 0.59 9.18 6.37
N VAL A 54 1.36 8.16 6.76
CA VAL A 54 1.36 7.66 8.14
C VAL A 54 1.86 8.72 9.12
N SER A 55 2.85 9.54 8.72
CA SER A 55 3.32 10.66 9.54
C SER A 55 2.23 11.70 9.78
N LEU A 56 1.45 12.05 8.75
CA LEU A 56 0.34 13.01 8.85
C LEU A 56 -0.81 12.45 9.69
N LEU A 57 -1.22 11.20 9.44
CA LEU A 57 -2.27 10.53 10.21
C LEU A 57 -1.91 10.46 11.68
N ARG A 58 -0.65 10.10 11.98
CA ARG A 58 -0.13 10.12 13.34
C ARG A 58 -0.30 11.49 13.99
N HIS A 59 0.10 12.56 13.29
CA HIS A 59 -0.01 13.92 13.81
C HIS A 59 -1.47 14.33 14.08
N PHE A 60 -2.40 14.03 13.17
CA PHE A 60 -3.82 14.34 13.38
C PHE A 60 -4.45 13.52 14.51
N VAL A 61 -4.01 12.28 14.71
CA VAL A 61 -4.44 11.46 15.84
C VAL A 61 -3.96 12.06 17.17
N GLU A 62 -2.71 12.58 17.25
CA GLU A 62 -2.16 13.21 18.46
C GLU A 62 -2.95 14.44 18.93
N ASP A 63 -3.55 15.18 17.99
CA ASP A 63 -4.28 16.43 18.24
C ASP A 63 -5.72 16.21 18.78
N CYS A 64 -6.20 14.96 18.83
CA CYS A 64 -7.52 14.57 19.33
C CYS A 64 -8.76 15.18 18.62
N ARG A 65 -8.59 16.15 17.73
CA ARG A 65 -9.67 16.68 16.90
C ARG A 65 -10.07 15.67 15.82
N PRO A 66 -11.36 15.49 15.53
CA PRO A 66 -11.81 14.62 14.45
C PRO A 66 -11.36 15.21 13.11
N PHE A 67 -10.99 14.35 12.18
CA PHE A 67 -10.66 14.74 10.80
C PHE A 67 -11.37 13.85 9.78
N THR A 68 -11.38 14.29 8.52
CA THR A 68 -11.90 13.52 7.39
C THR A 68 -10.75 13.12 6.48
N PHE A 69 -10.62 11.82 6.23
CA PHE A 69 -9.72 11.29 5.23
C PHE A 69 -10.43 11.21 3.87
N ILE A 70 -9.79 11.78 2.84
CA ILE A 70 -10.28 11.76 1.46
C ILE A 70 -9.15 11.24 0.58
N ASP A 71 -9.41 10.13 -0.09
CA ASP A 71 -8.50 9.50 -1.02
C ASP A 71 -9.12 9.49 -2.41
N ALA A 72 -8.68 10.42 -3.26
CA ALA A 72 -9.18 10.55 -4.62
C ALA A 72 -8.77 9.35 -5.51
N HIS A 73 -7.68 8.69 -5.14
CA HIS A 73 -7.05 7.62 -5.90
C HIS A 73 -6.74 6.43 -4.97
N ALA A 74 -7.79 5.98 -4.27
CA ALA A 74 -7.71 4.95 -3.21
C ALA A 74 -7.15 3.59 -3.65
N GLY A 75 -7.22 3.32 -4.96
CA GLY A 75 -6.87 2.05 -5.54
C GLY A 75 -7.57 0.86 -4.87
N GLY A 76 -6.88 -0.29 -4.88
CA GLY A 76 -7.37 -1.56 -4.36
C GLY A 76 -7.30 -1.74 -2.85
N GLY A 77 -6.62 -0.83 -2.14
CA GLY A 77 -6.40 -0.90 -0.70
C GLY A 77 -5.41 -1.98 -0.25
N LEU A 78 -5.47 -3.20 -0.78
CA LEU A 78 -4.54 -4.28 -0.47
C LEU A 78 -4.01 -4.95 -1.73
N TYR A 79 -2.70 -5.17 -1.80
CA TYR A 79 -2.04 -5.72 -2.97
C TYR A 79 -1.26 -6.99 -2.62
N ASN A 80 -1.41 -8.04 -3.43
CA ASN A 80 -0.64 -9.28 -3.33
C ASN A 80 0.66 -9.14 -4.13
N LEU A 81 1.80 -9.12 -3.44
CA LEU A 81 3.13 -9.01 -4.03
C LEU A 81 3.58 -10.30 -4.72
N GLU A 82 2.91 -11.43 -4.48
CA GLU A 82 3.18 -12.72 -5.12
C GLU A 82 2.37 -12.91 -6.43
N CYS A 83 1.59 -11.92 -6.86
CA CYS A 83 0.85 -12.01 -8.12
C CYS A 83 1.80 -11.84 -9.33
N ASP A 84 1.44 -12.42 -10.48
CA ASP A 84 2.33 -12.52 -11.65
C ASP A 84 2.90 -11.16 -12.08
N GLU A 85 2.06 -10.12 -12.11
CA GLU A 85 2.47 -8.75 -12.44
C GLU A 85 3.53 -8.24 -11.45
N SER A 86 3.30 -8.37 -10.14
CA SER A 86 4.25 -7.95 -9.11
C SER A 86 5.56 -8.75 -9.17
N GLN A 87 5.51 -10.02 -9.59
CA GLN A 87 6.68 -10.89 -9.75
C GLN A 87 7.45 -10.66 -11.05
N VAL A 88 6.80 -10.13 -12.09
CA VAL A 88 7.48 -9.71 -13.33
C VAL A 88 8.32 -8.47 -13.08
N PHE A 89 7.75 -7.44 -12.45
CA PHE A 89 8.43 -6.15 -12.27
C PHE A 89 9.27 -6.08 -11.00
N ARG A 90 8.86 -6.75 -9.92
CA ARG A 90 9.58 -6.82 -8.63
C ARG A 90 9.90 -5.44 -8.02
N ASN A 91 9.09 -4.42 -8.32
CA ASN A 91 9.31 -3.06 -7.82
C ASN A 91 9.38 -2.99 -6.28
N HIS A 92 8.64 -3.87 -5.61
CA HIS A 92 8.63 -3.97 -4.15
C HIS A 92 9.98 -4.31 -3.53
N GLU A 93 10.91 -4.92 -4.28
CA GLU A 93 12.24 -5.28 -3.79
C GLU A 93 13.15 -4.08 -3.56
N GLY A 94 12.98 -3.02 -4.35
CA GLY A 94 13.70 -1.75 -4.20
C GLY A 94 13.06 -0.82 -3.16
N GLY A 95 11.81 -1.08 -2.78
CA GLY A 95 11.06 -0.26 -1.82
C GLY A 95 10.86 -0.99 -0.51
N ILE A 96 9.69 -1.61 -0.34
CA ILE A 96 9.22 -2.08 0.96
C ILE A 96 10.07 -3.23 1.52
N ALA A 97 10.67 -4.07 0.66
CA ALA A 97 11.58 -5.11 1.11
C ALA A 97 12.82 -4.51 1.82
N GLN A 98 13.40 -3.44 1.27
CA GLN A 98 14.54 -2.73 1.90
C GLN A 98 14.15 -2.11 3.24
N VAL A 99 12.93 -1.56 3.35
CA VAL A 99 12.41 -1.03 4.61
C VAL A 99 12.25 -2.14 5.65
N ILE A 100 11.69 -3.29 5.25
CA ILE A 100 11.50 -4.46 6.10
C ILE A 100 12.83 -4.97 6.64
N ASP A 101 13.81 -5.17 5.76
CA ASP A 101 15.13 -5.66 6.13
C ASP A 101 15.85 -4.64 6.99
N GLY A 102 15.80 -3.36 6.64
CA GLY A 102 16.40 -2.29 7.43
C GLY A 102 15.81 -2.18 8.85
N VAL A 103 14.51 -2.40 9.03
CA VAL A 103 13.88 -2.46 10.35
C VAL A 103 14.30 -3.72 11.12
N ARG A 104 14.35 -4.89 10.47
CA ARG A 104 14.78 -6.16 11.08
C ARG A 104 16.23 -6.14 11.55
N ASP A 105 17.10 -5.61 10.69
CA ASP A 105 18.54 -5.47 10.94
C ASP A 105 18.85 -4.26 11.84
N LYS A 106 17.82 -3.49 12.22
CA LYS A 106 17.90 -2.31 13.10
C LYS A 106 18.74 -1.18 12.51
N THR A 107 18.95 -1.16 11.19
CA THR A 107 19.59 -0.05 10.47
C THR A 107 18.62 1.12 10.30
N ILE A 108 17.31 0.85 10.26
CA ILE A 108 16.24 1.84 10.29
C ILE A 108 15.61 1.83 11.69
N SER A 109 15.79 2.92 12.44
CA SER A 109 15.25 3.09 13.80
C SER A 109 14.08 4.08 13.90
N ASP A 110 13.79 4.78 12.80
CA ASP A 110 12.71 5.75 12.75
C ASP A 110 11.36 5.13 13.14
N THR A 111 10.56 5.91 13.87
CA THR A 111 9.34 5.40 14.50
C THR A 111 8.27 5.09 13.48
N VAL A 112 8.16 5.87 12.40
CA VAL A 112 7.12 5.70 11.38
C VAL A 112 7.36 4.40 10.62
N TYR A 113 8.60 4.17 10.16
CA TYR A 113 8.95 2.93 9.48
C TYR A 113 8.74 1.68 10.37
N ARG A 114 9.04 1.77 11.67
CA ARG A 114 8.76 0.67 12.61
C ARG A 114 7.27 0.40 12.80
N LEU A 115 6.44 1.45 12.81
CA LEU A 115 4.98 1.31 12.88
C LEU A 115 4.42 0.69 11.60
N MET A 116 4.92 1.12 10.44
CA MET A 116 4.56 0.53 9.15
C MET A 116 4.93 -0.96 9.10
N TYR A 117 6.18 -1.30 9.45
CA TYR A 117 6.61 -2.70 9.56
C TYR A 117 5.68 -3.52 10.45
N ALA A 118 5.38 -3.02 11.65
CA ALA A 118 4.53 -3.74 12.60
C ALA A 118 3.10 -3.94 12.07
N ALA A 119 2.52 -2.95 11.40
CA ALA A 119 1.20 -3.06 10.80
C ALA A 119 1.16 -4.08 9.66
N MET A 120 2.13 -4.03 8.73
CA MET A 120 2.25 -5.02 7.66
C MET A 120 2.49 -6.43 8.20
N ALA A 121 3.31 -6.57 9.25
CA ALA A 121 3.61 -7.87 9.85
C ALA A 121 2.33 -8.49 10.45
N ARG A 122 1.55 -7.71 11.21
CA ARG A 122 0.27 -8.16 11.76
C ARG A 122 -0.70 -8.58 10.66
N LEU A 123 -0.84 -7.75 9.64
CA LEU A 123 -1.73 -8.04 8.52
C LEU A 123 -1.35 -9.35 7.81
N ASN A 124 -0.06 -9.51 7.46
CA ASN A 124 0.39 -10.70 6.75
C ASN A 124 0.22 -11.97 7.59
N ILE A 125 0.45 -11.89 8.91
CA ILE A 125 0.16 -12.99 9.84
C ILE A 125 -1.34 -13.31 9.86
N ALA A 126 -2.20 -12.30 9.95
CA ALA A 126 -3.65 -12.47 9.97
C ALA A 126 -4.21 -13.08 8.67
N LEU A 127 -3.57 -12.82 7.54
CA LEU A 127 -3.88 -13.44 6.25
C LEU A 127 -3.31 -14.86 6.08
N GLY A 128 -2.58 -15.37 7.09
CA GLY A 128 -1.93 -16.68 7.01
C GLY A 128 -0.73 -16.71 6.05
N SER A 129 -0.20 -15.55 5.65
CA SER A 129 0.94 -15.46 4.76
C SER A 129 2.25 -15.84 5.46
N HIS A 130 3.14 -16.50 4.71
CA HIS A 130 4.50 -16.77 5.15
C HIS A 130 5.41 -15.63 4.70
N GLY A 131 5.63 -14.64 5.58
CA GLY A 131 6.42 -13.45 5.28
C GLY A 131 5.57 -12.28 4.81
N PHE A 132 6.17 -11.34 4.06
CA PHE A 132 5.50 -10.13 3.58
C PHE A 132 5.04 -10.32 2.14
N GLN A 133 3.89 -10.99 1.97
CA GLN A 133 3.29 -11.26 0.67
C GLN A 133 2.24 -10.21 0.29
N HIS A 134 1.75 -9.42 1.25
CA HIS A 134 0.74 -8.40 1.04
C HIS A 134 1.22 -7.02 1.47
N TYR A 135 0.91 -6.02 0.64
CA TYR A 135 1.23 -4.62 0.85
C TYR A 135 -0.03 -3.76 0.99
N LEU A 136 -0.02 -2.85 1.97
CA LEU A 136 -1.11 -1.91 2.20
C LEU A 136 -1.01 -0.71 1.24
N GLY A 137 -2.10 -0.42 0.54
CA GLY A 137 -2.33 0.85 -0.14
C GLY A 137 -2.73 1.97 0.82
N SER A 138 -2.88 3.18 0.29
CA SER A 138 -3.16 4.41 1.05
C SER A 138 -4.40 4.31 1.93
N THR A 139 -5.52 3.75 1.41
CA THR A 139 -6.74 3.60 2.22
C THR A 139 -6.57 2.54 3.31
N ALA A 140 -5.89 1.42 3.04
CA ALA A 140 -5.60 0.44 4.09
C ALA A 140 -4.66 1.01 5.15
N TRP A 141 -3.69 1.85 4.77
CA TRP A 141 -2.88 2.62 5.72
C TRP A 141 -3.74 3.55 6.55
N ALA A 142 -4.64 4.33 5.95
CA ALA A 142 -5.53 5.24 6.67
C ALA A 142 -6.41 4.52 7.70
N LEU A 143 -7.00 3.39 7.30
CA LEU A 143 -7.84 2.57 8.19
C LEU A 143 -7.11 2.01 9.42
N GLN A 144 -5.77 1.88 9.37
CA GLN A 144 -4.98 1.50 10.55
C GLN A 144 -4.93 2.61 11.61
N TRP A 145 -5.22 3.86 11.25
CA TRP A 145 -5.03 5.05 12.09
C TRP A 145 -6.33 5.78 12.43
N LEU A 146 -7.35 5.67 11.59
CA LEU A 146 -8.65 6.31 11.82
C LEU A 146 -9.30 5.81 13.12
N ARG A 147 -9.85 6.76 13.90
CA ARG A 147 -10.62 6.49 15.12
C ARG A 147 -12.11 6.46 14.82
N CYS A 148 -12.91 6.02 15.79
CA CYS A 148 -14.37 6.00 15.67
C CYS A 148 -15.01 7.37 15.39
N GLN A 149 -14.36 8.46 15.81
CA GLN A 149 -14.82 9.84 15.57
C GLN A 149 -14.36 10.42 14.22
N ASP A 150 -13.38 9.79 13.57
CA ASP A 150 -12.86 10.25 12.29
C ASP A 150 -13.76 9.74 11.16
N GLN A 151 -13.83 10.50 10.07
CA GLN A 151 -14.62 10.13 8.89
C GLN A 151 -13.71 9.67 7.77
N ASP A 152 -14.15 8.67 7.02
CA ASP A 152 -13.47 8.22 5.82
C ASP A 152 -14.46 8.17 4.66
N SER A 153 -14.18 9.00 3.66
CA SER A 153 -14.96 9.05 2.42
C SER A 153 -14.61 7.90 1.46
N ALA A 154 -13.39 7.35 1.56
CA ALA A 154 -12.90 6.21 0.80
C ALA A 154 -13.25 4.86 1.47
N ALA A 155 -13.42 4.81 2.80
CA ALA A 155 -13.80 3.60 3.55
C ALA A 155 -15.08 2.95 3.04
N LYS A 156 -16.03 3.71 2.48
CA LYS A 156 -17.25 3.13 1.88
C LYS A 156 -16.93 2.09 0.79
N ARG A 157 -15.75 2.21 0.15
CA ARG A 157 -15.23 1.24 -0.82
C ARG A 157 -14.44 0.12 -0.10
N VAL A 158 -13.52 0.45 0.81
CA VAL A 158 -12.62 -0.55 1.44
C VAL A 158 -13.25 -1.39 2.55
N HIS A 159 -14.21 -0.87 3.34
CA HIS A 159 -14.99 -1.69 4.29
C HIS A 159 -15.79 -2.79 3.58
N ARG A 160 -16.06 -2.64 2.28
CA ARG A 160 -16.72 -3.65 1.45
C ARG A 160 -15.74 -4.66 0.85
N THR A 161 -14.49 -4.25 0.62
CA THR A 161 -13.39 -5.02 0.00
C THR A 161 -12.75 -6.04 0.93
N VAL A 162 -12.72 -5.80 2.26
CA VAL A 162 -12.06 -6.71 3.21
C VAL A 162 -13.05 -7.68 3.87
N GLY A 163 -13.76 -8.45 3.04
CA GLY A 163 -14.47 -9.65 3.49
C GLY A 163 -13.51 -10.85 3.47
N LEU A 164 -12.99 -11.27 4.61
CA LEU A 164 -12.26 -12.54 4.69
C LEU A 164 -13.26 -13.71 4.67
N SER A 165 -13.56 -14.23 3.48
CA SER A 165 -14.11 -15.58 3.36
C SER A 165 -13.01 -16.61 3.58
N HIS A 166 -13.23 -17.55 4.50
CA HIS A 166 -12.38 -18.72 4.80
C HIS A 166 -12.32 -19.77 3.66
N ASP A 167 -12.65 -19.38 2.43
CA ASP A 167 -12.80 -20.28 1.28
C ASP A 167 -12.00 -19.75 0.07
N VAL A 168 -10.68 -19.61 0.21
CA VAL A 168 -9.79 -19.39 -0.94
C VAL A 168 -9.63 -20.74 -1.65
N LYS A 169 -10.62 -21.09 -2.47
CA LYS A 169 -10.47 -22.15 -3.48
C LYS A 169 -9.42 -21.69 -4.48
N LYS A 170 -8.31 -22.44 -4.54
CA LYS A 170 -7.34 -22.43 -5.64
C LYS A 170 -8.06 -22.34 -7.00
N LYS A 171 -7.87 -21.24 -7.71
CA LYS A 171 -7.84 -21.17 -9.19
C LYS A 171 -7.23 -19.83 -9.57
N GLY A 172 -6.27 -19.90 -10.50
CA GLY A 172 -5.33 -18.83 -10.81
C GLY A 172 -5.95 -17.56 -11.39
N GLU A 173 -5.08 -16.56 -11.44
CA GLU A 173 -5.10 -15.42 -12.36
C GLU A 173 -6.33 -14.50 -12.24
N VAL A 174 -6.23 -13.47 -11.37
CA VAL A 174 -6.26 -12.03 -11.75
C VAL A 174 -5.70 -11.22 -10.56
N CYS A 175 -4.77 -10.27 -10.79
CA CYS A 175 -4.38 -9.24 -9.80
C CYS A 175 -5.54 -8.23 -9.62
N GLN A 176 -6.68 -8.69 -9.12
CA GLN A 176 -7.80 -7.81 -8.77
C GLN A 176 -7.68 -7.40 -7.30
N PRO A 177 -8.06 -6.15 -6.95
CA PRO A 177 -8.39 -5.85 -5.57
C PRO A 177 -9.41 -6.88 -5.08
N LEU A 178 -9.19 -7.44 -3.88
CA LEU A 178 -10.10 -8.43 -3.29
C LEU A 178 -11.54 -7.86 -3.34
N GLY A 179 -12.42 -8.55 -4.09
CA GLY A 179 -13.62 -7.96 -4.72
C GLY A 179 -14.77 -7.51 -3.82
N GLU A 180 -15.83 -7.04 -4.49
CA GLU A 180 -16.92 -6.15 -4.03
C GLU A 180 -18.11 -6.77 -3.24
N GLU A 181 -18.06 -8.03 -2.78
CA GLU A 181 -19.21 -8.66 -2.11
C GLU A 181 -19.03 -8.81 -0.59
N GLY A 182 -19.92 -8.12 0.14
CA GLY A 182 -19.73 -7.81 1.55
C GLY A 182 -20.23 -8.84 2.55
N GLN A 183 -19.65 -8.75 3.75
CA GLN A 183 -20.30 -8.86 5.05
C GLN A 183 -19.37 -8.29 6.13
N GLU A 184 -19.98 -7.62 7.13
CA GLU A 184 -19.36 -6.75 8.13
C GLU A 184 -18.33 -7.46 9.03
N HIS A 185 -17.04 -7.27 8.80
CA HIS A 185 -16.01 -7.71 9.77
C HIS A 185 -14.88 -6.68 9.90
N SER A 186 -15.08 -5.69 10.77
CA SER A 186 -14.13 -4.63 11.13
C SER A 186 -12.93 -5.08 11.99
N CYS A 187 -12.78 -6.38 12.27
CA CYS A 187 -11.92 -6.83 13.38
C CYS A 187 -10.44 -7.02 13.07
N ILE A 188 -10.00 -7.07 11.81
CA ILE A 188 -8.60 -7.43 11.49
C ILE A 188 -7.66 -6.21 11.56
N PHE A 189 -8.20 -5.00 11.40
CA PHE A 189 -7.43 -3.75 11.43
C PHE A 189 -7.26 -3.16 12.84
N MET A 190 -7.94 -3.73 13.85
CA MET A 190 -8.09 -3.10 15.17
C MET A 190 -7.04 -3.49 16.22
N GLU A 191 -6.23 -4.53 16.01
CA GLU A 191 -5.11 -4.80 16.94
C GLU A 191 -3.82 -4.08 16.51
N ALA A 192 -3.24 -3.36 17.45
CA ALA A 192 -2.34 -2.25 17.24
C ALA A 192 -0.94 -2.52 17.81
N ALA A 193 0.06 -1.78 17.32
CA ALA A 193 1.34 -1.70 18.01
C ALA A 193 1.15 -0.85 19.28
N ALA A 194 1.72 -1.27 20.42
CA ALA A 194 1.54 -0.60 21.72
C ALA A 194 1.78 0.93 21.72
N ALA A 195 2.64 1.44 20.82
CA ALA A 195 2.85 2.88 20.64
C ALA A 195 1.65 3.60 20.00
N LYS A 196 0.95 2.95 19.05
CA LYS A 196 -0.31 3.43 18.48
C LYS A 196 -1.42 3.42 19.53
N ASP A 197 -1.51 2.37 20.34
CA ASP A 197 -2.52 2.26 21.42
C ASP A 197 -2.42 3.38 22.44
N ALA A 198 -1.19 3.67 22.90
CA ALA A 198 -0.96 4.77 23.84
C ALA A 198 -1.35 6.14 23.26
N MET A 199 -1.31 6.30 21.93
CA MET A 199 -1.77 7.53 21.26
C MET A 199 -3.28 7.57 21.11
N LEU A 200 -3.90 6.47 20.68
CA LEU A 200 -5.36 6.36 20.54
C LEU A 200 -6.07 6.52 21.89
N ALA A 201 -5.48 6.04 22.99
CA ALA A 201 -6.03 6.13 24.33
C ALA A 201 -6.05 7.55 24.93
N LYS A 202 -5.27 8.51 24.39
CA LYS A 202 -5.23 9.90 24.92
C LYS A 202 -6.44 10.73 24.53
N CYS A 203 -7.16 10.33 23.49
CA CYS A 203 -8.25 11.10 22.90
C CYS A 203 -9.63 10.48 23.17
N GLY A 204 -9.69 9.43 24.00
CA GLY A 204 -10.91 8.74 24.42
C GLY A 204 -11.51 9.26 25.72
#